data_AF-Q83YE4-F1
#
_entry.id   AF-Q83YE4-F1
#
_cell.length_a   1.000
_cell.length_b   1.000
_cell.length_c   1.000
_cell.angle_alpha   90.00
_cell.angle_beta   90.00
_cell.angle_gamma   90.00
#
_symmetry.space_group_name_H-M   'P 1'
#
loop_
_entity.id
_entity.type
_entity.pdbx_description
1 polymer ?
#
loop_
_entity_poly.entity_id
_entity_poly.type
_entity_poly.pdbx_seq_one_letter_code
_entity_poly.pdbx_strand_id
1 'polypeptide(L)'
;MLATLLTKAAAVPTALLIALSGQAAAPHQPPGIDPDAPVITRDDIVIQAPLTRVWNIQTDVDAWPTWQPDVTEAAKQTPGPLRKGSVFVWSVNGLRNITSTVKQARPGHRIVWGGPAQGITAVHVWTFRQERDGVHVHTEESWSGAPVESDTANLQAALDASLDAWLHNLKATAEN
;
A
#
# COMPACT_ATOMS: atom_id res chain seq x y z
N MET A 1 52.78 34.74 -41.06
CA MET A 1 53.26 34.02 -39.87
C MET A 1 52.71 34.71 -38.64
N LEU A 2 52.08 33.94 -37.74
CA LEU A 2 51.67 34.33 -36.36
C LEU A 2 50.61 35.45 -36.27
N ALA A 3 49.74 35.51 -35.26
CA ALA A 3 49.28 34.59 -34.24
C ALA A 3 48.03 35.27 -33.63
N THR A 4 47.00 34.49 -33.32
CA THR A 4 45.84 34.93 -32.55
C THR A 4 46.23 35.13 -31.08
N LEU A 5 45.70 36.16 -30.41
CA LEU A 5 45.33 36.04 -28.98
C LEU A 5 44.27 37.08 -28.59
N LEU A 6 43.23 36.54 -27.95
CA LEU A 6 42.00 37.17 -27.48
C LEU A 6 42.27 38.12 -26.29
N THR A 7 41.51 39.20 -26.22
CA THR A 7 41.31 39.99 -24.99
C THR A 7 39.85 39.84 -24.54
N LYS A 8 39.67 39.50 -23.25
CA LYS A 8 38.41 39.37 -22.52
C LYS A 8 37.55 40.65 -22.60
N ALA A 9 36.23 40.47 -22.59
CA ALA A 9 35.29 41.43 -22.01
C ALA A 9 34.15 40.68 -21.29
N ALA A 10 33.84 41.14 -20.08
CA ALA A 10 32.84 40.60 -19.17
C ALA A 10 31.41 40.97 -19.62
N ALA A 11 30.47 40.05 -19.44
CA ALA A 11 29.05 40.29 -19.67
C ALA A 11 28.33 40.64 -18.35
N VAL A 12 27.52 41.70 -18.42
CA VAL A 12 26.61 42.29 -17.42
C VAL A 12 25.34 41.43 -17.30
N PRO A 13 24.68 41.35 -16.12
CA PRO A 13 23.63 40.37 -15.87
C PRO A 13 22.31 40.73 -16.56
N THR A 14 21.63 39.74 -17.14
CA THR A 14 20.25 39.89 -17.64
C THR A 14 19.29 39.26 -16.63
N ALA A 15 18.34 40.07 -16.17
CA ALA A 15 17.27 39.69 -15.26
C ALA A 15 16.42 38.54 -15.83
N LEU A 16 16.07 37.56 -14.98
CA LEU A 16 15.08 36.53 -15.32
C LEU A 16 13.82 36.75 -14.47
N LEU A 17 12.71 36.90 -15.19
CA LEU A 17 11.34 37.04 -14.71
C LEU A 17 10.94 35.86 -13.83
N ILE A 18 10.40 36.14 -12.63
CA ILE A 18 9.76 35.15 -11.76
C ILE A 18 8.40 34.80 -12.37
N ALA A 19 8.28 33.63 -12.98
CA ALA A 19 6.98 33.02 -13.27
C ALA A 19 6.41 32.44 -11.97
N LEU A 20 5.31 33.00 -11.48
CA LEU A 20 4.48 32.38 -10.45
C LEU A 20 3.77 31.16 -11.07
N SER A 21 4.43 30.01 -11.03
CA SER A 21 3.79 28.73 -11.32
C SER A 21 2.86 28.39 -10.16
N GLY A 22 1.61 28.83 -10.27
CA GLY A 22 0.51 28.25 -9.51
C GLY A 22 0.35 26.79 -9.94
N GLN A 23 1.00 25.88 -9.23
CA GLN A 23 0.79 24.45 -9.42
C GLN A 23 -0.66 24.16 -8.99
N ALA A 24 -1.57 24.05 -9.95
CA ALA A 24 -2.87 23.46 -9.70
C ALA A 24 -2.61 22.07 -9.10
N ALA A 25 -3.07 21.85 -7.86
CA ALA A 25 -3.02 20.54 -7.24
C ALA A 25 -3.70 19.55 -8.21
N ALA A 26 -2.97 18.49 -8.59
CA ALA A 26 -3.58 17.37 -9.28
C ALA A 26 -4.85 16.96 -8.51
N PRO A 27 -5.95 16.57 -9.18
CA PRO A 27 -7.11 16.02 -8.49
C PRO A 27 -6.59 14.98 -7.50
N HIS A 28 -6.91 15.12 -6.22
CA HIS A 28 -6.38 14.24 -5.17
C HIS A 28 -6.66 12.79 -5.56
N GLN A 29 -5.64 12.11 -6.08
CA GLN A 29 -5.76 10.71 -6.43
C GLN A 29 -6.10 9.97 -5.14
N PRO A 30 -7.11 9.07 -5.14
CA PRO A 30 -7.40 8.28 -3.97
C PRO A 30 -6.13 7.53 -3.56
N PRO A 31 -5.86 7.39 -2.24
CA PRO A 31 -4.69 6.66 -1.80
C PRO A 31 -4.73 5.24 -2.39
N GLY A 32 -3.57 4.81 -2.88
CA GLY A 32 -3.37 3.54 -3.56
C GLY A 32 -1.90 3.20 -3.59
N ILE A 33 -1.59 2.04 -4.15
CA ILE A 33 -0.22 1.60 -4.36
C ILE A 33 0.60 2.60 -5.16
N ASP A 34 1.90 2.56 -4.97
CA ASP A 34 2.86 3.23 -5.85
C ASP A 34 3.07 2.34 -7.10
N PRO A 35 2.64 2.79 -8.30
CA PRO A 35 2.76 1.99 -9.51
C PRO A 35 4.21 1.84 -9.99
N ASP A 36 5.13 2.66 -9.49
CA ASP A 36 6.55 2.66 -9.84
C ASP A 36 7.40 1.93 -8.78
N ALA A 37 6.76 1.31 -7.77
CA ALA A 37 7.44 0.55 -6.74
C ALA A 37 8.16 -0.69 -7.32
N PRO A 38 9.36 -1.05 -6.82
CA PRO A 38 10.11 -2.21 -7.32
C PRO A 38 9.38 -3.55 -7.16
N VAL A 39 8.54 -3.68 -6.14
CA VAL A 39 7.75 -4.88 -5.85
C VAL A 39 6.27 -4.49 -5.79
N ILE A 40 5.46 -5.13 -6.62
CA ILE A 40 4.01 -4.92 -6.69
C ILE A 40 3.33 -6.24 -6.94
N THR A 41 2.33 -6.56 -6.13
CA THR A 41 1.45 -7.72 -6.34
C THR A 41 0.01 -7.22 -6.45
N ARG A 42 -0.75 -7.87 -7.32
CA ARG A 42 -2.20 -7.67 -7.47
C ARG A 42 -2.83 -9.05 -7.56
N ASP A 43 -3.87 -9.27 -6.77
CA ASP A 43 -4.56 -10.55 -6.73
C ASP A 43 -6.05 -10.36 -6.44
N ASP A 44 -6.86 -11.35 -6.80
CA ASP A 44 -8.29 -11.31 -6.58
C ASP A 44 -8.93 -12.70 -6.45
N ILE A 45 -10.05 -12.74 -5.72
CA ILE A 45 -10.84 -13.96 -5.55
C ILE A 45 -12.32 -13.62 -5.40
N VAL A 46 -13.18 -14.57 -5.78
CA VAL A 46 -14.61 -14.52 -5.48
C VAL A 46 -14.89 -15.35 -4.23
N ILE A 47 -15.51 -14.70 -3.24
CA ILE A 47 -15.93 -15.30 -1.97
C ILE A 47 -17.46 -15.39 -1.93
N GLN A 48 -17.99 -16.60 -1.82
CA GLN A 48 -19.40 -16.97 -1.75
C GLN A 48 -19.96 -16.73 -0.35
N ALA A 49 -19.89 -15.49 0.13
CA ALA A 49 -20.41 -15.06 1.42
C ALA A 49 -21.00 -13.63 1.32
N PRO A 50 -21.84 -13.20 2.27
CA PRO A 50 -22.33 -11.82 2.29
C PRO A 50 -21.21 -10.80 2.42
N LEU A 51 -21.29 -9.67 1.70
CA LEU A 51 -20.32 -8.57 1.76
C LEU A 51 -20.01 -8.10 3.18
N THR A 52 -21.03 -8.01 4.03
CA THR A 52 -20.87 -7.61 5.43
C THR A 52 -19.99 -8.59 6.20
N ARG A 53 -20.10 -9.89 5.94
CA ARG A 53 -19.28 -10.93 6.58
C ARG A 53 -17.82 -10.82 6.14
N VAL A 54 -17.57 -10.76 4.84
CA VAL A 54 -16.21 -10.64 4.27
C VAL A 54 -15.52 -9.37 4.79
N TRP A 55 -16.24 -8.25 4.76
CA TRP A 55 -15.73 -6.98 5.28
C TRP A 55 -15.40 -7.04 6.77
N ASN A 56 -16.29 -7.61 7.58
CA ASN A 56 -16.07 -7.69 9.02
C ASN A 56 -14.88 -8.58 9.38
N ILE A 57 -14.72 -9.74 8.73
CA ILE A 57 -13.56 -10.62 8.95
C ILE A 57 -12.26 -9.88 8.59
N GLN A 58 -12.20 -9.25 7.42
CA GLN A 58 -10.99 -8.58 6.96
C GLN A 58 -10.64 -7.35 7.80
N THR A 59 -11.63 -6.61 8.31
CA THR A 59 -11.39 -5.36 9.07
C THR A 59 -11.35 -5.54 10.59
N ASP A 60 -11.64 -6.73 11.10
CA ASP A 60 -11.43 -7.06 12.51
C ASP A 60 -9.97 -7.46 12.77
N VAL A 61 -9.12 -6.43 12.80
CA VAL A 61 -7.66 -6.57 12.96
C VAL A 61 -7.27 -7.39 14.18
N ASP A 62 -7.95 -7.21 15.31
CA ASP A 62 -7.61 -7.91 16.55
C ASP A 62 -7.87 -9.43 16.44
N ALA A 63 -8.74 -9.83 15.51
CA ALA A 63 -9.08 -11.22 15.26
C ALA A 63 -8.23 -11.88 14.16
N TRP A 64 -7.37 -11.15 13.46
CA TRP A 64 -6.53 -11.72 12.39
C TRP A 64 -5.78 -12.99 12.79
N PRO A 65 -5.14 -13.11 13.98
CA PRO A 65 -4.43 -14.34 14.38
C PRO A 65 -5.32 -15.58 14.50
N THR A 66 -6.64 -15.42 14.54
CA THR A 66 -7.58 -16.56 14.65
C THR A 66 -7.84 -17.25 13.32
N TRP A 67 -7.55 -16.58 12.19
CA TRP A 67 -7.86 -17.07 10.85
C TRP A 67 -6.76 -16.86 9.81
N GLN A 68 -5.74 -16.05 10.13
CA GLN A 68 -4.51 -15.91 9.34
C GLN A 68 -3.35 -16.61 10.06
N PRO A 69 -2.95 -17.83 9.64
CA PRO A 69 -1.89 -18.59 10.31
C PRO A 69 -0.55 -17.86 10.39
N ASP A 70 -0.25 -17.04 9.37
CA ASP A 70 1.01 -16.30 9.31
C ASP A 70 0.99 -15.02 10.16
N VAL A 71 -0.18 -14.55 10.60
CA VAL A 71 -0.33 -13.41 11.50
C VAL A 71 -0.27 -13.90 12.94
N THR A 72 0.83 -13.63 13.62
CA THR A 72 1.07 -14.11 14.99
C THR A 72 0.50 -13.18 16.06
N GLU A 73 0.46 -11.88 15.78
CA GLU A 73 -0.04 -10.85 16.68
C GLU A 73 -0.68 -9.74 15.84
N ALA A 74 -1.80 -9.19 16.32
CA ALA A 74 -2.41 -8.00 15.73
C ALA A 74 -3.23 -7.26 16.78
N ALA A 75 -3.06 -5.94 16.85
CA ALA A 75 -3.76 -5.10 17.82
C ALA A 75 -3.99 -3.69 17.28
N LYS A 76 -5.25 -3.25 17.28
CA LYS A 76 -5.61 -1.85 17.06
C LYS A 76 -5.06 -0.98 18.18
N GLN A 77 -4.31 0.05 17.80
CA GLN A 77 -3.89 1.12 18.70
C GLN A 77 -4.95 2.24 18.75
N THR A 78 -5.75 2.36 17.70
CA THR A 78 -6.87 3.30 17.63
C THR A 78 -8.21 2.58 17.86
N PRO A 79 -8.99 2.95 18.90
CA PRO A 79 -10.27 2.32 19.18
C PRO A 79 -11.32 2.50 18.08
N GLY A 80 -12.28 1.57 18.04
CA GLY A 80 -13.45 1.59 17.16
C GLY A 80 -13.18 1.07 15.75
N PRO A 81 -14.15 1.26 14.83
CA PRO A 81 -14.00 0.85 13.43
C PRO A 81 -12.82 1.57 12.74
N LEU A 82 -12.22 0.89 11.77
CA LEU A 82 -11.15 1.45 10.96
C LEU A 82 -11.65 2.68 10.19
N ARG A 83 -10.92 3.78 10.34
CA ARG A 83 -11.15 5.07 9.67
C ARG A 83 -9.81 5.67 9.28
N LYS A 84 -9.81 6.70 8.43
CA LYS A 84 -8.57 7.43 8.10
C LYS A 84 -7.87 7.87 9.39
N GLY A 85 -6.59 7.51 9.53
CA GLY A 85 -5.78 7.77 10.71
C GLY A 85 -5.81 6.68 11.79
N SER A 86 -6.64 5.64 11.66
CA SER A 86 -6.55 4.46 12.53
C SER A 86 -5.18 3.81 12.41
N VAL A 87 -4.60 3.44 13.56
CA VAL A 87 -3.31 2.76 13.66
C VAL A 87 -3.50 1.38 14.27
N PHE A 88 -2.77 0.40 13.76
CA PHE A 88 -2.66 -0.93 14.34
C PHE A 88 -1.22 -1.44 14.21
N VAL A 89 -0.84 -2.33 15.13
CA VAL A 89 0.47 -2.98 15.18
C VAL A 89 0.27 -4.48 15.06
N TRP A 90 1.09 -5.12 14.23
CA TRP A 90 0.92 -6.54 13.92
C TRP A 90 2.23 -7.20 13.50
N SER A 91 2.24 -8.53 13.48
CA SER A 91 3.39 -9.36 13.13
C SER A 91 2.97 -10.46 12.17
N VAL A 92 3.62 -10.56 11.01
CA VAL A 92 3.29 -11.52 9.93
C VAL A 92 4.55 -12.09 9.29
N ASN A 93 4.56 -13.37 8.90
CA ASN A 93 5.66 -13.98 8.14
C ASN A 93 7.06 -13.74 8.76
N GLY A 94 7.14 -13.78 10.09
CA GLY A 94 8.37 -13.51 10.85
C GLY A 94 8.75 -12.03 11.00
N LEU A 95 8.11 -11.12 10.26
CA LEU A 95 8.22 -9.66 10.46
C LEU A 95 7.42 -9.27 11.70
N ARG A 96 8.05 -8.51 12.60
CA ARG A 96 7.47 -8.15 13.90
C ARG A 96 7.22 -6.65 14.01
N ASN A 97 6.22 -6.28 14.80
CA ASN A 97 5.92 -4.90 15.18
C ASN A 97 5.71 -3.94 14.00
N ILE A 98 5.07 -4.43 12.93
CA ILE A 98 4.69 -3.62 11.78
C ILE A 98 3.64 -2.61 12.23
N THR A 99 3.93 -1.32 12.06
CA THR A 99 2.96 -0.26 12.35
C THR A 99 2.28 0.20 11.07
N SER A 100 0.98 -0.07 10.96
CA SER A 100 0.18 0.30 9.81
C SER A 100 -0.80 1.41 10.15
N THR A 101 -0.91 2.39 9.26
CA THR A 101 -1.86 3.51 9.36
C THR A 101 -2.85 3.47 8.20
N VAL A 102 -4.13 3.47 8.53
CA VAL A 102 -5.23 3.54 7.56
C VAL A 102 -5.21 4.90 6.86
N LYS A 103 -5.04 4.89 5.54
CA LYS A 103 -5.09 6.08 4.68
C LYS A 103 -6.51 6.35 4.16
N GLN A 104 -7.30 5.29 3.99
CA GLN A 104 -8.71 5.37 3.60
C GLN A 104 -9.47 4.16 4.16
N ALA A 105 -10.70 4.37 4.61
CA ALA A 105 -11.64 3.29 4.87
C ALA A 105 -13.03 3.72 4.40
N ARG A 106 -13.64 2.91 3.54
CA ARG A 106 -15.01 3.00 3.05
C ARG A 106 -15.68 1.67 3.35
N PRO A 107 -16.52 1.60 4.40
CA PRO A 107 -17.20 0.37 4.82
C PRO A 107 -17.82 -0.40 3.67
N GLY A 108 -17.53 -1.70 3.57
CA GLY A 108 -18.04 -2.61 2.53
C GLY A 108 -17.50 -2.34 1.12
N HIS A 109 -16.53 -1.45 0.94
CA HIS A 109 -16.09 -1.07 -0.40
C HIS A 109 -14.58 -1.07 -0.56
N ARG A 110 -13.85 -0.41 0.34
CA ARG A 110 -12.41 -0.21 0.18
C ARG A 110 -11.73 0.11 1.49
N ILE A 111 -10.56 -0.45 1.72
CA ILE A 111 -9.66 -0.01 2.79
C ILE A 111 -8.24 0.06 2.26
N VAL A 112 -7.51 1.09 2.66
CA VAL A 112 -6.12 1.31 2.30
C VAL A 112 -5.36 1.62 3.57
N TRP A 113 -4.31 0.87 3.83
CA TRP A 113 -3.34 1.19 4.87
C TRP A 113 -1.94 1.17 4.31
N GLY A 114 -1.02 1.72 5.06
CA GLY A 114 0.40 1.67 4.75
C GLY A 114 1.20 2.18 5.92
N GLY A 115 2.50 2.03 5.82
CA GLY A 115 3.41 2.46 6.87
C GLY A 115 4.82 1.92 6.64
N PRO A 116 5.80 2.49 7.34
CA PRO A 116 7.14 1.97 7.35
C PRO A 116 7.21 0.68 8.18
N ALA A 117 7.90 -0.32 7.65
CA ALA A 117 8.23 -1.56 8.35
C ALA A 117 9.68 -1.92 8.02
N GLN A 118 10.59 -1.80 8.99
CA GLN A 118 11.98 -2.27 8.85
C GLN A 118 12.70 -1.72 7.59
N GLY A 119 12.46 -0.46 7.23
CA GLY A 119 13.05 0.17 6.04
C GLY A 119 12.27 -0.05 4.74
N ILE A 120 11.18 -0.82 4.77
CA ILE A 120 10.23 -0.98 3.68
C ILE A 120 9.07 0.02 3.87
N THR A 121 8.69 0.72 2.81
CA THR A 121 7.44 1.47 2.76
C THR A 121 6.41 0.64 2.01
N ALA A 122 5.34 0.24 2.70
CA ALA A 122 4.26 -0.54 2.12
C ALA A 122 2.98 0.29 1.99
N VAL A 123 2.23 0.06 0.91
CA VAL A 123 0.84 0.49 0.75
C VAL A 123 0.02 -0.71 0.32
N HIS A 124 -0.98 -1.08 1.12
CA HIS A 124 -1.85 -2.22 0.90
C HIS A 124 -3.28 -1.76 0.72
N VAL A 125 -3.90 -2.22 -0.36
CA VAL A 125 -5.21 -1.81 -0.82
C VAL A 125 -6.11 -3.03 -0.90
N TRP A 126 -7.30 -2.93 -0.31
CA TRP A 126 -8.36 -3.92 -0.44
C TRP A 126 -9.59 -3.26 -1.02
N THR A 127 -10.21 -3.90 -2.01
CA THR A 127 -11.46 -3.47 -2.63
C THR A 127 -12.44 -4.63 -2.63
N PHE A 128 -13.69 -4.34 -2.27
CA PHE A 128 -14.78 -5.32 -2.17
C PHE A 128 -15.90 -4.87 -3.08
N ARG A 129 -16.33 -5.75 -3.99
CA ARG A 129 -17.44 -5.51 -4.90
C ARG A 129 -18.45 -6.63 -4.76
N GLN A 130 -19.69 -6.26 -4.44
CA GLN A 130 -20.81 -7.21 -4.47
C GLN A 130 -21.01 -7.70 -5.90
N GLU A 131 -21.07 -9.01 -6.07
CA GLU A 131 -21.44 -9.69 -7.31
C GLU A 131 -22.66 -10.59 -7.08
N ARG A 132 -23.19 -11.22 -8.14
CA ARG A 132 -24.43 -12.01 -8.05
C ARG A 132 -24.33 -13.15 -7.03
N ASP A 133 -23.21 -13.86 -7.05
CA ASP A 133 -23.02 -15.11 -6.30
C ASP A 133 -21.97 -14.97 -5.18
N GLY A 134 -21.65 -13.74 -4.76
CA GLY A 134 -20.64 -13.50 -3.73
C GLY A 134 -20.04 -12.10 -3.78
N VAL A 135 -18.80 -12.00 -3.32
CA VAL A 135 -18.02 -10.75 -3.27
C VAL A 135 -16.74 -10.98 -4.05
N HIS A 136 -16.50 -10.13 -5.05
CA HIS A 136 -15.17 -10.01 -5.65
C HIS A 136 -14.30 -9.19 -4.71
N VAL A 137 -13.27 -9.84 -4.17
CA VAL A 137 -12.26 -9.22 -3.32
C VAL A 137 -11.02 -9.06 -4.15
N HIS A 138 -10.57 -7.82 -4.32
CA HIS A 138 -9.32 -7.48 -4.97
C HIS A 138 -8.37 -6.89 -3.95
N THR A 139 -7.12 -7.33 -3.98
CA THR A 139 -6.05 -6.81 -3.13
C THR A 139 -4.84 -6.44 -3.98
N GLU A 140 -4.17 -5.36 -3.63
CA GLU A 140 -2.91 -4.97 -4.26
C GLU A 140 -2.00 -4.32 -3.23
N GLU A 141 -0.70 -4.62 -3.32
CA GLU A 141 0.30 -4.09 -2.41
C GLU A 141 1.57 -3.69 -3.16
N SER A 142 2.16 -2.56 -2.76
CA SER A 142 3.43 -2.06 -3.29
C SER A 142 4.44 -1.86 -2.18
N TRP A 143 5.67 -2.33 -2.39
CA TRP A 143 6.80 -2.17 -1.48
C TRP A 143 7.94 -1.39 -2.13
N SER A 144 8.52 -0.45 -1.38
CA SER A 144 9.72 0.29 -1.78
C SER A 144 10.70 0.44 -0.61
N GLY A 145 11.95 0.81 -0.92
CA GLY A 145 13.02 1.03 0.06
C GLY A 145 14.24 0.14 -0.20
N ALA A 146 15.37 0.48 0.44
CA ALA A 146 16.65 -0.19 0.19
C ALA A 146 16.63 -1.73 0.35
N PRO A 147 15.92 -2.32 1.34
CA PRO A 147 15.79 -3.78 1.41
C PRO A 147 15.11 -4.37 0.17
N VAL A 148 14.07 -3.69 -0.34
CA VAL A 148 13.31 -4.10 -1.53
C VAL A 148 14.17 -4.04 -2.78
N GLU A 149 14.94 -2.97 -2.94
CA GLU A 149 15.87 -2.82 -4.08
C GLU A 149 16.99 -3.86 -4.05
N SER A 150 17.43 -4.27 -2.86
CA SER A 150 18.52 -5.23 -2.71
C SER A 150 18.12 -6.69 -2.98
N ASP A 151 16.83 -7.03 -2.85
CA ASP A 151 16.33 -8.40 -3.00
C ASP A 151 14.95 -8.46 -3.65
N THR A 152 14.78 -7.72 -4.74
CA THR A 152 13.48 -7.52 -5.41
C THR A 152 12.83 -8.84 -5.82
N ALA A 153 13.58 -9.78 -6.40
CA ALA A 153 13.02 -11.03 -6.91
C ALA A 153 12.46 -11.93 -5.80
N ASN A 154 13.16 -12.07 -4.68
CA ASN A 154 12.68 -12.89 -3.57
C ASN A 154 11.51 -12.21 -2.85
N LEU A 155 11.57 -10.88 -2.67
CA LEU A 155 10.49 -10.13 -2.02
C LEU A 155 9.23 -10.05 -2.88
N GLN A 156 9.37 -10.02 -4.22
CA GLN A 156 8.23 -10.18 -5.14
C GLN A 156 7.55 -11.54 -4.94
N ALA A 157 8.33 -12.63 -4.99
CA ALA A 157 7.78 -13.97 -4.79
C ALA A 157 7.14 -14.14 -3.40
N ALA A 158 7.74 -13.52 -2.36
CA ALA A 158 7.18 -13.53 -1.01
C ALA A 158 5.86 -12.75 -0.91
N LEU A 159 5.76 -11.60 -1.56
CA LEU A 159 4.53 -10.80 -1.57
C LEU A 159 3.42 -11.52 -2.36
N ASP A 160 3.75 -12.11 -3.50
CA ASP A 160 2.81 -12.92 -4.32
C ASP A 160 2.21 -14.05 -3.47
N ALA A 161 3.05 -14.85 -2.82
CA ALA A 161 2.59 -15.95 -1.97
C ALA A 161 1.77 -15.45 -0.76
N SER A 162 2.16 -14.31 -0.17
CA SER A 162 1.46 -13.76 0.99
C SER A 162 0.05 -13.28 0.67
N LEU A 163 -0.18 -12.66 -0.50
CA LEU A 163 -1.49 -12.15 -0.89
C LEU A 163 -2.43 -13.26 -1.33
N ASP A 164 -1.92 -14.26 -2.06
CA ASP A 164 -2.65 -15.46 -2.43
C ASP A 164 -3.15 -16.22 -1.18
N ALA A 165 -2.24 -16.49 -0.24
CA ALA A 165 -2.59 -17.16 1.02
C ALA A 165 -3.61 -16.36 1.82
N TRP A 166 -3.44 -15.03 1.89
CA TRP A 166 -4.36 -14.16 2.63
C TRP A 166 -5.79 -14.25 2.07
N LEU A 167 -5.93 -14.18 0.74
CA LEU A 167 -7.22 -14.28 0.06
C LEU A 167 -7.88 -15.65 0.26
N HIS A 168 -7.11 -16.74 0.16
CA HIS A 168 -7.61 -18.09 0.38
C HIS A 168 -8.07 -18.33 1.82
N ASN A 169 -7.33 -17.83 2.81
CA ASN A 169 -7.72 -17.91 4.23
C ASN A 169 -8.98 -17.09 4.52
N LEU A 170 -9.10 -15.90 3.90
CA LEU A 170 -10.28 -15.05 4.02
C LEU A 170 -11.50 -15.76 3.42
N LYS A 171 -11.34 -16.36 2.24
CA LYS A 171 -12.38 -17.15 1.57
C LYS A 171 -12.84 -18.30 2.45
N ALA A 172 -11.92 -19.14 2.90
CA ALA A 172 -12.24 -20.30 3.74
C ALA A 172 -13.00 -19.88 5.01
N THR A 173 -12.56 -18.81 5.68
CA THR A 173 -13.20 -18.32 6.91
C THR A 173 -14.58 -17.71 6.65
N ALA A 174 -14.74 -17.01 5.53
CA ALA A 174 -15.99 -16.37 5.17
C ALA A 174 -17.05 -17.35 4.67
N GLU A 175 -16.67 -18.46 4.05
CA GLU A 175 -17.59 -19.47 3.48
C GLU A 175 -18.00 -20.58 4.46
N ASN A 176 -17.35 -20.66 5.62
CA ASN A 176 -17.68 -21.59 6.70
C ASN A 176 -18.96 -21.23 7.47
#